data_AF-A0A8T3X5F1-F1
#
_entry.id   AF-A0A8T3X5F1-F1
#
_cell.length_a   1.000
_cell.length_b   1.000
_cell.length_c   1.000
_cell.angle_alpha   90.00
_cell.angle_beta   90.00
_cell.angle_gamma   90.00
#
_symmetry.space_group_name_H-M   'P 1'
#
loop_
_entity.id
_entity.type
_entity.pdbx_description
1 polymer ?
#
loop_
_entity_poly.entity_id
_entity_poly.type
_entity_poly.pdbx_seq_one_letter_code
_entity_poly.pdbx_strand_id
1 'polypeptide(L)'
;MHAQPLYKQIHAKYQLGPANHMTHIDNVAAIVQAGELRAYNLMRGTSYRNLANDDVQAGRAAKSISVTGRPLHDYVPLYFGSRTPMVAVNQRENESLVFIRFSLDMLAMGDVVISDGKAAPIGHIRSVW
;
A
#
# COMPACT_ATOMS: atom_id res chain seq x y z
N MET A 1 -6.69 24.26 -24.32
CA MET A 1 -6.14 24.43 -22.96
C MET A 1 -6.13 23.03 -22.33
N HIS A 2 -4.98 22.35 -22.26
CA HIS A 2 -4.95 21.00 -21.68
C HIS A 2 -4.98 21.12 -20.14
N ALA A 3 -6.00 20.53 -19.51
CA ALA A 3 -6.04 20.42 -18.06
C ALA A 3 -4.79 19.67 -17.57
N GLN A 4 -4.17 20.14 -16.49
CA GLN A 4 -3.01 19.45 -15.92
C GLN A 4 -3.43 18.06 -15.38
N PRO A 5 -2.58 17.02 -15.50
CA PRO A 5 -2.83 15.72 -14.88
C PRO A 5 -3.11 15.80 -13.38
N LEU A 6 -3.98 14.94 -12.86
CA LEU A 6 -4.42 14.98 -11.46
C LEU A 6 -3.23 14.85 -10.49
N TYR A 7 -2.28 13.97 -10.77
CA TYR A 7 -1.09 13.82 -9.91
C TYR A 7 -0.28 15.12 -9.76
N LYS A 8 -0.20 15.96 -10.80
CA LYS A 8 0.48 17.27 -10.72
C LYS A 8 -0.30 18.25 -9.85
N GLN A 9 -1.63 18.24 -9.97
CA GLN A 9 -2.49 19.09 -9.14
C GLN A 9 -2.39 18.69 -7.66
N ILE A 10 -2.41 17.38 -7.36
CA ILE A 10 -2.24 16.86 -6.00
C ILE A 10 -0.86 17.22 -5.45
N HIS A 11 0.20 17.04 -6.25
CA HIS A 11 1.55 17.40 -5.85
C HIS A 11 1.66 18.89 -5.54
N ALA A 12 1.16 19.77 -6.42
CA ALA A 12 1.21 21.22 -6.22
C ALA A 12 0.46 21.67 -4.96
N LYS A 13 -0.71 21.07 -4.68
CA LYS A 13 -1.56 21.45 -3.55
C LYS A 13 -1.13 20.85 -2.22
N TYR A 14 -0.75 19.57 -2.20
CA TYR A 14 -0.53 18.79 -0.98
C TYR A 14 0.93 18.36 -0.78
N GLN A 15 1.82 18.64 -1.74
CA GLN A 15 3.24 18.26 -1.69
C GLN A 15 3.42 16.74 -1.51
N LEU A 16 2.46 15.95 -2.01
CA LEU A 16 2.52 14.50 -1.98
C LEU A 16 3.29 13.96 -3.18
N GLY A 17 4.13 12.95 -2.92
CA GLY A 17 4.76 12.14 -3.95
C GLY A 17 3.87 10.96 -4.38
N PRO A 18 4.37 10.08 -5.26
CA PRO A 18 3.62 8.90 -5.69
C PRO A 18 3.27 7.98 -4.51
N ALA A 19 2.23 7.17 -4.72
CA ALA A 19 1.90 6.09 -3.80
C ALA A 19 2.82 4.89 -4.08
N ASN A 20 3.25 4.18 -3.04
CA ASN A 20 4.23 3.10 -3.16
C ASN A 20 3.72 1.83 -2.48
N HIS A 21 3.85 0.70 -3.18
CA HIS A 21 3.70 -0.63 -2.61
C HIS A 21 5.08 -1.20 -2.33
N MET A 22 5.34 -1.62 -1.09
CA MET A 22 6.58 -2.30 -0.72
C MET A 22 6.38 -3.80 -0.78
N THR A 23 7.27 -4.51 -1.46
CA THR A 23 7.23 -5.98 -1.55
C THR A 23 8.64 -6.56 -1.67
N HIS A 24 8.76 -7.88 -1.64
CA HIS A 24 10.02 -8.60 -1.87
C HIS A 24 10.26 -8.76 -3.38
N ILE A 25 11.51 -8.72 -3.83
CA ILE A 25 11.89 -8.84 -5.26
C ILE A 25 11.30 -10.12 -5.91
N ASP A 26 11.30 -11.24 -5.20
CA ASP A 26 10.70 -12.52 -5.65
C ASP A 26 9.20 -12.40 -6.02
N ASN A 27 8.48 -11.43 -5.45
CA ASN A 27 7.05 -11.23 -5.73
C ASN A 27 6.80 -10.46 -7.03
N VAL A 28 7.82 -9.77 -7.57
CA VAL A 28 7.65 -8.84 -8.71
C VAL A 28 7.17 -9.58 -9.95
N ALA A 29 7.75 -10.75 -10.24
CA ALA A 29 7.36 -11.54 -11.41
C ALA A 29 5.87 -11.93 -11.36
N ALA A 30 5.40 -12.42 -10.20
CA ALA A 30 4.01 -12.81 -10.01
C ALA A 30 3.05 -11.61 -10.12
N ILE A 31 3.43 -10.45 -9.56
CA ILE A 31 2.64 -9.21 -9.64
C ILE A 31 2.51 -8.76 -11.10
N VAL A 32 3.62 -8.72 -11.84
CA VAL A 32 3.63 -8.30 -13.25
C VAL A 32 2.84 -9.27 -14.13
N GLN A 33 2.98 -10.57 -13.91
CA GLN A 33 2.22 -11.60 -14.64
C GLN A 33 0.72 -11.52 -14.37
N ALA A 34 0.32 -11.25 -13.12
CA ALA A 34 -1.09 -11.08 -12.77
C ALA A 34 -1.66 -9.75 -13.30
N GLY A 35 -0.82 -8.75 -13.53
CA GLY A 35 -1.23 -7.40 -13.94
C GLY A 35 -1.91 -6.60 -12.83
N GLU A 36 -1.87 -7.08 -11.58
CA GLU A 36 -2.57 -6.50 -10.44
C GLU A 36 -1.83 -6.73 -9.12
N LEU A 37 -2.08 -5.86 -8.14
CA LEU A 37 -1.78 -6.14 -6.75
C LEU A 37 -3.00 -6.78 -6.10
N ARG A 38 -2.79 -7.86 -5.35
CA ARG A 38 -3.85 -8.57 -4.65
C ARG A 38 -3.79 -8.32 -3.16
N ALA A 39 -4.95 -8.12 -2.56
CA ALA A 39 -5.08 -7.96 -1.11
C ALA A 39 -4.69 -9.26 -0.38
N TYR A 40 -4.35 -9.13 0.90
CA TYR A 40 -3.85 -10.26 1.71
C TYR A 40 -4.81 -11.46 1.69
N ASN A 41 -6.11 -11.22 1.80
CA ASN A 41 -7.11 -12.30 1.80
C ASN A 41 -7.20 -13.06 0.48
N LEU A 42 -6.84 -12.44 -0.65
CA LEU A 42 -6.79 -13.08 -1.96
C LEU A 42 -5.48 -13.83 -2.22
N MET A 43 -4.44 -13.59 -1.40
CA MET A 43 -3.11 -14.18 -1.55
C MET A 43 -2.89 -15.40 -0.66
N ARG A 44 -3.89 -15.81 0.13
CA ARG A 44 -3.80 -16.99 0.99
C ARG A 44 -3.56 -18.25 0.14
N GLY A 45 -2.51 -19.00 0.47
CA GLY A 45 -2.13 -20.21 -0.25
C GLY A 45 -1.35 -19.97 -1.56
N THR A 46 -0.96 -18.73 -1.85
CA THR A 46 -0.06 -18.42 -2.98
C THR A 46 1.41 -18.43 -2.52
N SER A 47 2.33 -18.67 -3.45
CA SER A 47 3.79 -18.64 -3.19
C SER A 47 4.33 -17.19 -3.10
N TYR A 48 3.70 -16.36 -2.27
CA TYR A 48 4.08 -14.96 -2.07
C TYR A 48 4.97 -14.82 -0.85
N ARG A 49 6.15 -14.20 -1.02
CA ARG A 49 7.06 -13.95 0.10
C ARG A 49 6.50 -12.85 0.98
N ASN A 50 6.00 -13.27 2.15
CA ASN A 50 5.41 -12.36 3.13
C ASN A 50 6.53 -11.61 3.89
N LEU A 51 6.46 -10.28 3.88
CA LEU A 51 7.36 -9.37 4.60
C LEU A 51 6.72 -8.80 5.89
N ALA A 52 5.51 -9.24 6.20
CA ALA A 52 4.78 -8.73 7.35
C ALA A 52 5.11 -9.51 8.61
N ASN A 53 5.26 -8.78 9.71
CA ASN A 53 5.35 -9.37 11.05
C ASN A 53 3.96 -9.88 11.47
N ASP A 54 3.90 -11.10 12.00
CA ASP A 54 2.66 -11.77 12.40
C ASP A 54 1.85 -10.99 13.44
N ASP A 55 2.49 -10.29 14.39
CA ASP A 55 1.81 -9.48 15.39
C ASP A 55 1.09 -8.29 14.75
N VAL A 56 1.72 -7.67 13.75
CA VAL A 56 1.12 -6.58 12.97
C VAL A 56 -0.04 -7.12 12.12
N GLN A 57 0.10 -8.31 11.55
CA GLN A 57 -0.96 -8.97 10.78
C GLN A 57 -2.17 -9.33 11.63
N ALA A 58 -1.96 -9.84 12.85
CA ALA A 58 -3.04 -10.16 13.78
C ALA A 58 -3.86 -8.91 14.14
N GLY A 59 -3.17 -7.80 14.47
CA GLY A 59 -3.84 -6.53 14.76
C GLY A 59 -4.60 -5.95 13.57
N ARG A 60 -4.10 -6.16 12.34
CA ARG A 60 -4.80 -5.74 11.12
C ARG A 60 -6.00 -6.61 10.77
N ALA A 61 -5.92 -7.92 11.02
CA ALA A 61 -7.03 -8.85 10.77
C ALA A 61 -8.29 -8.49 11.58
N ALA A 62 -8.10 -7.89 12.76
CA ALA A 62 -9.20 -7.42 13.61
C ALA A 62 -9.80 -6.07 13.18
N LYS A 63 -9.24 -5.39 12.17
CA LYS A 63 -9.65 -4.03 11.78
C LYS A 63 -10.55 -4.04 10.55
N SER A 64 -11.63 -3.27 10.61
CA SER A 64 -12.47 -2.93 9.45
C SER A 64 -12.33 -1.45 9.11
N ILE A 65 -12.46 -1.13 7.81
CA ILE A 65 -12.46 0.23 7.30
C ILE A 65 -13.84 0.84 7.51
N SER A 66 -13.94 1.89 8.34
CA SER A 66 -15.22 2.45 8.78
C SER A 66 -16.11 2.94 7.64
N VAL A 67 -15.54 3.53 6.59
CA VAL A 67 -16.30 4.09 5.46
C VAL A 67 -16.92 3.01 4.56
N THR A 68 -16.34 1.80 4.53
CA THR A 68 -16.83 0.70 3.67
C THR A 68 -17.35 -0.51 4.43
N GLY A 69 -17.07 -0.61 5.72
CA GLY A 69 -17.31 -1.81 6.53
C GLY A 69 -16.45 -3.02 6.18
N ARG A 70 -15.56 -2.92 5.19
CA ARG A 70 -14.75 -4.05 4.73
C ARG A 70 -13.52 -4.29 5.64
N PRO A 71 -13.10 -5.55 5.84
CA PRO A 71 -11.84 -5.87 6.52
C PRO A 71 -10.64 -5.15 5.91
N LEU A 72 -9.68 -4.76 6.74
CA LEU A 72 -8.44 -4.13 6.26
C LEU A 72 -7.65 -5.04 5.31
N HIS A 73 -7.74 -6.36 5.49
CA HIS A 73 -7.06 -7.37 4.66
C HIS A 73 -7.67 -7.58 3.27
N ASP A 74 -8.76 -6.88 2.97
CA ASP A 74 -9.34 -6.80 1.62
C ASP A 74 -8.79 -5.62 0.81
N TYR A 75 -7.86 -4.85 1.38
CA TYR A 75 -7.17 -3.74 0.73
C TYR A 75 -5.69 -4.01 0.52
N VAL A 76 -5.11 -3.36 -0.49
CA VAL A 76 -3.67 -3.37 -0.76
C VAL A 76 -3.06 -2.12 -0.14
N PRO A 77 -2.15 -2.23 0.85
CA PRO A 77 -1.55 -1.06 1.46
C PRO A 77 -0.63 -0.32 0.49
N LEU A 78 -0.86 0.98 0.32
CA LEU A 78 0.00 1.91 -0.39
C LEU A 78 0.43 3.09 0.50
N TYR A 79 1.68 3.53 0.34
CA TYR A 79 2.31 4.56 1.18
C TYR A 79 2.74 5.78 0.37
N PHE A 80 2.45 6.97 0.88
CA PHE A 80 3.04 8.21 0.35
C PHE A 80 4.47 8.36 0.86
N GLY A 81 5.44 7.91 0.05
CA GLY A 81 6.87 7.90 0.36
C GLY A 81 7.47 6.51 0.62
N SER A 82 8.81 6.43 0.60
CA SER A 82 9.58 5.19 0.75
C SER A 82 10.06 4.90 2.18
N ARG A 83 9.96 5.88 3.09
CA ARG A 83 10.31 5.70 4.51
C ARG A 83 9.09 5.21 5.29
N THR A 84 8.92 3.89 5.33
CA THR A 84 7.85 3.26 6.11
C THR A 84 8.43 2.52 7.33
N PRO A 85 7.67 2.36 8.43
CA PRO A 85 8.09 1.49 9.53
C PRO A 85 8.39 0.06 9.09
N MET A 86 7.75 -0.39 8.00
CA MET A 86 7.97 -1.73 7.45
C MET A 86 9.38 -1.91 6.89
N VAL A 87 10.05 -0.84 6.44
CA VAL A 87 11.48 -0.88 6.08
C VAL A 87 12.33 -1.11 7.32
N ALA A 88 12.03 -0.41 8.41
CA ALA A 88 12.79 -0.53 9.66
C ALA A 88 12.65 -1.93 10.29
N VAL A 89 11.45 -2.53 10.20
CA VAL A 89 11.21 -3.90 10.71
C VAL A 89 11.88 -4.96 9.83
N ASN A 90 12.00 -4.71 8.51
CA ASN A 90 12.59 -5.64 7.55
C ASN A 90 14.02 -5.27 7.13
N GLN A 91 14.80 -4.62 8.00
CA GLN A 91 16.16 -4.17 7.67
C GLN A 91 17.08 -5.28 7.15
N ARG A 92 16.89 -6.52 7.62
CA ARG A 92 17.65 -7.69 7.16
C ARG A 92 17.37 -8.07 5.72
N GLU A 93 16.20 -7.69 5.20
CA GLU A 93 15.74 -7.98 3.84
C GLU A 93 15.93 -6.76 2.92
N ASN A 94 16.57 -5.68 3.38
CA ASN A 94 16.65 -4.40 2.66
C ASN A 94 17.11 -4.52 1.21
N GLU A 95 18.09 -5.39 0.92
CA GLU A 95 18.61 -5.61 -0.43
C GLU A 95 17.58 -6.28 -1.36
N SER A 96 16.60 -6.95 -0.80
CA SER A 96 15.53 -7.64 -1.50
C SER A 96 14.20 -6.86 -1.48
N LEU A 97 14.15 -5.72 -0.80
CA LEU A 97 12.97 -4.86 -0.76
C LEU A 97 12.89 -3.99 -2.02
N VAL A 98 11.73 -4.02 -2.66
CA VAL A 98 11.42 -3.16 -3.81
C VAL A 98 10.16 -2.34 -3.56
N PHE A 99 10.11 -1.18 -4.21
CA PHE A 99 8.96 -0.29 -4.20
C PHE A 99 8.37 -0.16 -5.59
N ILE A 100 7.13 -0.61 -5.76
CA ILE A 100 6.33 -0.37 -6.97
C ILE A 100 5.61 0.95 -6.79
N ARG A 101 5.82 1.90 -7.71
CA ARG A 101 5.28 3.26 -7.62
C ARG A 101 4.05 3.41 -8.50
N PHE A 102 3.02 4.05 -7.96
CA PHE A 102 1.76 4.32 -8.63
C PHE A 102 1.55 5.83 -8.80
N SER A 103 0.98 6.21 -9.95
CA SER A 103 0.53 7.59 -10.16
C SER A 103 -0.59 7.93 -9.18
N LEU A 104 -0.61 9.16 -8.67
CA LEU A 104 -1.73 9.65 -7.87
C LEU A 104 -3.01 9.87 -8.69
N ASP A 105 -2.95 9.73 -10.01
CA ASP A 105 -4.16 9.67 -10.84
C ASP A 105 -5.07 8.51 -10.41
N MET A 106 -4.51 7.46 -9.77
CA MET A 106 -5.29 6.36 -9.20
C MET A 106 -6.33 6.82 -8.17
N LEU A 107 -6.14 7.98 -7.52
CA LEU A 107 -7.10 8.50 -6.54
C LEU A 107 -8.43 8.93 -7.17
N ALA A 108 -8.50 9.04 -8.50
CA ALA A 108 -9.75 9.25 -9.23
C ALA A 108 -10.54 7.96 -9.47
N MET A 109 -9.99 6.79 -9.12
CA MET A 109 -10.70 5.52 -9.22
C MET A 109 -11.73 5.41 -8.07
N GLY A 110 -12.90 4.84 -8.35
CA GLY A 110 -14.04 4.83 -7.42
C GLY A 110 -13.88 3.96 -6.17
N ASP A 111 -12.88 3.07 -6.16
CA ASP A 111 -12.69 2.06 -5.10
C ASP A 111 -11.46 2.35 -4.21
N VAL A 112 -11.03 3.61 -4.14
CA VAL A 112 -9.86 4.02 -3.36
C VAL A 112 -10.25 4.62 -2.02
N VAL A 113 -9.66 4.12 -0.94
CA VAL A 113 -9.86 4.67 0.40
C VAL A 113 -8.57 5.34 0.87
N ILE A 114 -8.64 6.65 1.12
CA ILE A 114 -7.52 7.39 1.71
C ILE A 114 -7.75 7.48 3.21
N SER A 115 -6.70 7.25 3.99
CA SER A 115 -6.74 7.41 5.43
C SER A 115 -5.58 8.26 5.88
N ASP A 116 -5.84 9.13 6.84
CA ASP A 116 -4.82 9.69 7.71
C ASP A 116 -4.36 8.66 8.78
N GLY A 117 -4.41 7.36 8.44
CA GLY A 117 -4.10 6.14 9.21
C GLY A 117 -2.99 5.28 8.54
N LYS A 118 -2.10 4.60 9.29
CA LYS A 118 -1.00 3.68 8.87
C LYS A 118 -1.79 2.42 8.72
N ALA A 119 -1.22 1.59 7.90
CA ALA A 119 -1.41 0.17 7.97
C ALA A 119 -0.87 -0.43 9.30
N ALA A 120 -1.09 0.17 10.47
CA ALA A 120 -0.63 -0.34 11.76
C ALA A 120 -1.69 -0.07 12.86
N PRO A 121 -1.69 -0.83 13.96
CA PRO A 121 -2.74 -0.75 14.99
C PRO A 121 -2.83 0.60 15.75
N ILE A 122 -1.76 1.43 15.80
CA ILE A 122 -1.71 2.64 16.66
C ILE A 122 -1.01 3.83 15.96
N GLY A 123 -1.63 5.04 15.94
CA GLY A 123 -1.02 6.35 15.57
C GLY A 123 -1.82 7.26 14.60
N HIS A 124 -1.32 8.47 14.29
CA HIS A 124 -1.80 9.44 13.27
C HIS A 124 -0.93 9.42 11.99
N ILE A 125 -1.50 9.48 10.77
CA ILE A 125 -0.90 8.83 9.58
C ILE A 125 -1.40 9.38 8.19
N ARG A 126 -0.98 8.80 7.05
CA ARG A 126 -1.06 9.20 5.62
C ARG A 126 -0.94 7.97 4.65
N SER A 127 -1.96 7.11 4.48
CA SER A 127 -1.92 5.93 3.57
C SER A 127 -3.08 5.94 2.56
N VAL A 128 -2.95 5.12 1.51
CA VAL A 128 -4.03 4.78 0.58
C VAL A 128 -4.25 3.27 0.59
N TRP A 129 -5.51 2.88 0.46
CA TRP A 129 -6.01 1.52 0.56
C TRP A 129 -6.87 1.18 -0.65
#